data_AF-A0A239E265-F1
#
_entry.id   AF-A0A239E265-F1
#
_cell.length_a   1.000
_cell.length_b   1.000
_cell.length_c   1.000
_cell.angle_alpha   90.00
_cell.angle_beta   90.00
_cell.angle_gamma   90.00
#
_symmetry.space_group_name_H-M   'P 1'
#
loop_
_entity.id
_entity.type
_entity.pdbx_description
1 polymer ?
#
loop_
_entity_poly.entity_id
_entity_poly.type
_entity_poly.pdbx_seq_one_letter_code
_entity_poly.pdbx_strand_id
1 'polypeptide(L)'
;MPYHCDSARSRATASSRAGSPIATVDEARGYDVVERLDEIAARHAATVAQVALAWVMRQPGVSSVLVGATRMDQLRNNLAAAELTLTEDDLAALDEVSRLAPEYIERVQSGPGVQRDPIG
;
A
#
# COMPACT_ATOMS: atom_id res chain seq x y z
N MET A 1 26.80 -4.41 -29.93
CA MET A 1 26.50 -5.35 -28.82
C MET A 1 24.98 -5.46 -28.70
N PRO A 2 24.32 -6.52 -29.20
CA PRO A 2 22.89 -6.70 -28.99
C PRO A 2 22.67 -7.49 -27.70
N TYR A 3 21.99 -6.88 -26.73
CA TYR A 3 21.56 -7.57 -25.52
C TYR A 3 20.32 -8.41 -25.84
N HIS A 4 20.44 -9.73 -25.71
CA HIS A 4 19.33 -10.67 -25.74
C HIS A 4 18.91 -10.92 -24.28
N CYS A 5 17.72 -10.48 -23.88
CA CYS A 5 17.15 -10.78 -22.57
C CYS A 5 16.17 -11.93 -22.74
N ASP A 6 16.57 -13.11 -22.27
CA ASP A 6 15.70 -14.28 -22.23
C ASP A 6 14.76 -14.16 -21.02
N SER A 7 13.45 -14.13 -21.26
CA SER A 7 12.42 -13.88 -20.26
C SER A 7 11.82 -15.19 -19.76
N ALA A 8 12.54 -15.89 -18.90
CA ALA A 8 12.00 -16.99 -18.14
C ALA A 8 10.93 -16.47 -17.16
N ARG A 9 9.67 -16.64 -17.54
CA ARG A 9 8.48 -16.17 -16.83
C ARG A 9 8.26 -17.03 -15.58
N SER A 10 8.51 -16.48 -14.39
CA SER A 10 8.19 -17.16 -13.14
C SER A 10 6.68 -17.06 -12.86
N ARG A 11 6.00 -18.20 -12.77
CA ARG A 11 4.60 -18.30 -12.34
C ARG A 11 4.55 -18.13 -10.83
N ALA A 12 4.03 -16.99 -10.36
CA ALA A 12 3.75 -16.80 -8.94
C ALA A 12 2.58 -17.71 -8.51
N THR A 13 2.87 -18.75 -7.72
CA THR A 13 1.88 -19.51 -6.96
C THR A 13 1.75 -18.91 -5.56
N ALA A 14 0.51 -18.68 -5.12
CA ALA A 14 0.05 -18.30 -3.76
C ALA A 14 0.91 -17.30 -2.96
N SER A 15 0.30 -16.16 -2.61
CA SER A 15 0.89 -15.11 -1.76
C SER A 15 1.50 -15.68 -0.48
N SER A 16 2.84 -15.62 -0.37
CA SER A 16 3.66 -16.05 0.78
C SER A 16 3.46 -15.21 2.06
N ARG A 17 2.41 -14.38 2.12
CA ARG A 17 2.09 -13.53 3.28
C ARG A 17 1.45 -14.32 4.44
N ALA A 18 0.85 -15.47 4.17
CA ALA A 18 0.32 -16.33 5.23
C ALA A 18 1.49 -17.03 5.94
N GLY A 19 1.90 -16.50 7.10
CA GLY A 19 2.94 -17.08 7.96
C GLY A 19 4.19 -16.21 8.20
N SER A 20 4.23 -14.95 7.74
CA SER A 20 5.36 -14.06 8.07
C SER A 20 5.28 -13.60 9.54
N PRO A 21 6.34 -13.78 10.35
CA PRO A 21 6.37 -13.34 11.75
C PRO A 21 6.30 -11.81 11.95
N ILE A 22 6.45 -11.04 10.86
CA ILE A 22 6.24 -9.57 10.84
C ILE A 22 4.75 -9.21 10.66
N ALA A 23 3.94 -10.15 10.13
CA ALA A 23 2.59 -9.91 9.63
C ALA A 23 1.53 -10.61 10.49
N THR A 24 1.43 -10.28 11.79
CA THR A 24 0.12 -10.39 12.45
C THR A 24 -0.73 -9.24 11.91
N VAL A 25 -1.56 -9.55 10.92
CA VAL A 25 -2.50 -8.59 10.33
C VAL A 25 -3.66 -8.41 11.30
N ASP A 26 -3.89 -7.17 11.71
CA ASP A 26 -5.14 -6.79 12.39
C ASP A 26 -6.23 -6.68 11.33
N GLU A 27 -6.99 -7.77 11.14
CA GLU A 27 -8.02 -7.85 10.12
C GLU A 27 -9.17 -6.87 10.38
N ALA A 28 -9.57 -6.70 11.66
CA ALA A 28 -10.66 -5.80 12.04
C ALA A 28 -10.34 -4.37 11.62
N ARG A 29 -9.14 -3.89 11.97
CA ARG A 29 -8.66 -2.58 11.53
C ARG A 29 -8.53 -2.49 10.01
N GLY A 30 -8.12 -3.58 9.36
CA GLY A 30 -8.11 -3.66 7.90
C GLY A 30 -9.48 -3.37 7.28
N TYR A 31 -10.55 -3.92 7.86
CA TYR A 31 -11.92 -3.64 7.42
C TYR A 31 -12.36 -2.21 7.71
N ASP A 32 -12.00 -1.63 8.86
CA ASP A 32 -12.31 -0.23 9.18
C ASP A 32 -11.70 0.74 8.15
N VAL A 33 -10.46 0.47 7.72
CA VAL A 33 -9.80 1.25 6.67
C VAL A 33 -10.53 1.11 5.33
N VAL A 34 -10.94 -0.10 4.96
CA VAL A 34 -11.66 -0.35 3.71
C VAL A 34 -13.03 0.32 3.69
N GLU A 35 -13.76 0.26 4.81
CA GLU A 35 -15.06 0.94 4.96
C GLU A 35 -14.90 2.46 4.78
N ARG A 36 -13.93 3.07 5.45
CA ARG A 36 -13.64 4.50 5.29
C ARG A 36 -13.25 4.87 3.85
N LEU A 37 -12.45 4.02 3.18
CA LEU A 37 -12.10 4.25 1.78
C LEU A 37 -13.33 4.19 0.86
N ASP A 38 -14.27 3.28 1.13
CA ASP A 38 -15.50 3.14 0.34
C ASP A 38 -16.43 4.35 0.51
N GLU A 39 -16.60 4.83 1.74
CA GLU A 39 -17.35 6.07 2.05
C GLU A 39 -16.79 7.27 1.27
N ILE A 40 -15.47 7.44 1.28
CA ILE A 40 -14.79 8.54 0.57
C ILE A 40 -14.89 8.35 -0.94
N ALA A 41 -14.70 7.12 -1.44
CA ALA A 41 -14.82 6.81 -2.86
C ALA A 41 -16.20 7.20 -3.40
N ALA A 42 -17.27 6.90 -2.66
CA ALA A 42 -18.63 7.29 -3.01
C ALA A 42 -18.81 8.82 -3.10
N ARG A 43 -18.24 9.60 -2.17
CA ARG A 43 -18.31 11.08 -2.20
C ARG A 43 -17.64 11.69 -3.42
N HIS A 44 -16.56 11.07 -3.90
CA HIS A 44 -15.75 11.58 -5.01
C HIS A 44 -16.09 10.95 -6.36
N ALA A 45 -17.10 10.07 -6.43
CA ALA A 45 -17.39 9.25 -7.61
C ALA A 45 -16.13 8.51 -8.13
N ALA A 46 -15.29 8.06 -7.20
CA ALA A 46 -14.03 7.39 -7.47
C ALA A 46 -14.10 5.92 -7.04
N THR A 47 -13.06 5.17 -7.34
CA THR A 47 -12.87 3.81 -6.81
C THR A 47 -12.02 3.82 -5.55
N VAL A 48 -12.20 2.83 -4.68
CA VAL A 48 -11.37 2.62 -3.48
C VAL A 48 -9.87 2.65 -3.80
N ALA A 49 -9.46 2.03 -4.91
CA ALA A 49 -8.07 2.03 -5.36
C ALA A 49 -7.55 3.44 -5.68
N GLN A 50 -8.37 4.28 -6.33
CA GLN A 50 -8.03 5.66 -6.63
C GLN A 50 -7.87 6.50 -5.36
N VAL A 51 -8.80 6.35 -4.40
CA VAL A 51 -8.72 7.06 -3.11
C VAL A 51 -7.47 6.66 -2.34
N ALA A 52 -7.18 5.35 -2.25
CA ALA A 52 -6.00 4.85 -1.55
C ALA A 52 -4.70 5.39 -2.18
N LEU A 53 -4.59 5.36 -3.52
CA LEU A 53 -3.41 5.88 -4.22
C LEU A 53 -3.28 7.40 -4.06
N ALA A 54 -4.39 8.15 -4.18
CA ALA A 54 -4.42 9.59 -3.97
C ALA A 54 -3.96 9.96 -2.55
N TRP A 55 -4.40 9.22 -1.54
CA TRP A 55 -3.96 9.42 -0.16
C TRP A 55 -2.46 9.16 0.01
N VAL A 56 -1.93 8.03 -0.50
CA VAL A 56 -0.49 7.71 -0.40
C VAL A 56 0.37 8.80 -1.06
N MET A 57 -0.04 9.32 -2.22
CA MET A 57 0.68 10.40 -2.92
C MET A 57 0.75 11.71 -2.12
N ARG A 58 -0.11 11.90 -1.13
CA ARG A 58 -0.15 13.11 -0.28
C ARG A 58 0.63 12.95 1.03
N GLN A 59 1.11 11.75 1.35
CA GLN A 59 1.81 11.50 2.61
C GLN A 59 3.20 12.15 2.63
N PRO A 60 3.63 12.71 3.78
CA PRO A 60 4.98 13.26 3.92
C PRO A 60 6.06 12.23 3.59
N GLY A 61 7.05 12.63 2.77
CA GLY A 61 8.16 11.76 2.38
C GLY A 61 7.89 10.87 1.17
N VAL A 62 6.66 10.83 0.64
CA VAL A 62 6.34 10.10 -0.60
C VAL A 62 6.60 11.00 -1.81
N SER A 63 7.57 10.62 -2.64
CA SER A 63 7.92 11.34 -3.88
C SER A 63 7.46 10.63 -5.15
N SER A 64 7.23 9.32 -5.08
CA SER A 64 6.63 8.55 -6.17
C SER A 64 5.89 7.33 -5.62
N VAL A 65 4.88 6.87 -6.34
CA VAL A 65 4.12 5.65 -6.01
C VAL A 65 4.29 4.63 -7.13
N LEU A 66 4.79 3.45 -6.77
CA LEU A 66 4.97 2.34 -7.70
C LEU A 66 3.64 1.57 -7.84
N VAL A 67 3.07 1.58 -9.04
CA VAL A 67 1.82 0.88 -9.34
C VAL A 67 2.04 -0.25 -10.34
N GLY A 68 1.54 -1.45 -10.00
CA GLY A 68 1.51 -2.59 -10.92
C GLY A 68 0.19 -2.64 -11.67
N ALA A 69 0.24 -2.83 -12.99
CA ALA A 69 -0.94 -3.06 -13.82
C ALA A 69 -0.64 -4.13 -14.88
N THR A 70 -1.49 -5.16 -14.95
CA THR A 70 -1.37 -6.22 -15.98
C THR A 70 -2.39 -6.06 -17.10
N ARG A 71 -3.34 -5.14 -16.93
CA ARG A 71 -4.38 -4.79 -17.89
C ARG A 71 -4.46 -3.28 -18.03
N MET A 72 -4.82 -2.81 -19.23
CA MET A 72 -4.91 -1.38 -19.51
C MET A 72 -5.91 -0.64 -18.60
N ASP A 73 -7.03 -1.28 -18.23
CA ASP A 73 -8.02 -0.62 -17.38
C ASP A 73 -7.53 -0.41 -15.95
N GLN A 74 -6.68 -1.30 -15.44
CA GLN A 74 -6.01 -1.09 -14.14
C GLN A 74 -5.07 0.11 -14.21
N LEU A 75 -4.29 0.21 -15.30
CA LEU A 75 -3.40 1.34 -15.50
C LEU A 75 -4.18 2.66 -15.57
N ARG A 76 -5.26 2.71 -16.36
CA ARG A 76 -6.12 3.90 -16.46
C ARG A 76 -6.70 4.30 -15.10
N ASN A 77 -7.20 3.32 -14.34
CA ASN A 77 -7.74 3.57 -13.01
C ASN A 77 -6.68 4.12 -12.06
N ASN A 78 -5.48 3.52 -12.03
CA ASN A 78 -4.35 3.99 -11.22
C ASN A 78 -3.93 5.41 -11.59
N LEU A 79 -3.87 5.75 -12.89
CA LEU A 79 -3.48 7.08 -13.35
C LEU A 79 -4.51 8.15 -12.97
N ALA A 80 -5.80 7.83 -13.05
CA ALA A 80 -6.86 8.75 -12.63
C ALA A 80 -6.81 9.08 -11.13
N ALA A 81 -6.11 8.29 -10.30
CA ALA A 81 -5.86 8.64 -8.90
C ALA A 81 -5.01 9.91 -8.74
N ALA A 82 -4.14 10.22 -9.70
CA ALA A 82 -3.28 11.41 -9.64
C ALA A 82 -4.05 12.72 -9.87
N GLU A 83 -5.23 12.63 -10.47
CA GLU A 83 -6.12 13.76 -10.72
C GLU A 83 -7.17 13.94 -9.60
N LEU A 84 -7.31 12.95 -8.72
CA LEU A 84 -8.25 12.98 -7.60
C LEU A 84 -7.76 13.92 -6.50
N THR A 85 -8.58 14.92 -6.16
CA THR A 85 -8.31 15.84 -5.06
C THR A 85 -9.17 15.47 -3.85
N LEU A 86 -8.55 14.85 -2.85
CA LEU A 86 -9.18 14.59 -1.56
C LEU A 86 -9.25 15.88 -0.73
N THR A 87 -10.35 16.05 0.01
CA THR A 87 -10.51 17.16 0.95
C THR A 87 -9.63 16.97 2.18
N GLU A 88 -9.41 18.04 2.95
CA GLU A 88 -8.67 17.95 4.22
C GLU A 88 -9.34 16.98 5.19
N ASP A 89 -10.68 16.96 5.23
CA ASP A 89 -11.46 16.04 6.06
C ASP A 89 -11.28 14.57 5.61
N ASP A 90 -11.23 14.32 4.29
CA ASP A 90 -10.94 12.97 3.77
C ASP A 90 -9.55 12.49 4.19
N LEU A 91 -8.55 13.36 4.06
CA LEU A 91 -7.17 13.05 4.41
C LEU A 91 -7.04 12.78 5.91
N ALA A 92 -7.61 13.64 6.76
CA ALA A 92 -7.61 13.47 8.21
C ALA A 92 -8.33 12.17 8.63
N ALA A 93 -9.46 11.86 8.00
CA ALA A 93 -10.21 10.65 8.28
C ALA A 93 -9.44 9.37 7.89
N LEU A 94 -8.67 9.42 6.82
CA LEU A 94 -7.81 8.31 6.38
C LEU A 94 -6.53 8.20 7.23
N ASP A 95 -5.92 9.32 7.61
CA ASP A 95 -4.76 9.34 8.50
C ASP A 95 -5.10 8.72 9.86
N GLU A 96 -6.27 9.05 10.41
CA GLU A 96 -6.76 8.52 11.68
C GLU A 96 -6.93 7.00 11.66
N VAL A 97 -7.72 6.48 10.72
CA VAL A 97 -8.06 5.04 10.66
C VAL A 97 -6.85 4.19 10.21
N SER A 98 -5.96 4.77 9.40
CA SER A 98 -4.76 4.09 8.88
C SER A 98 -3.56 4.15 9.83
N ARG A 99 -3.65 4.88 10.95
CA ARG A 99 -2.52 5.09 11.87
C ARG A 99 -2.04 3.77 12.49
N LEU A 100 -0.76 3.45 12.28
CA LEU A 100 -0.14 2.28 12.90
C LEU A 100 -0.03 2.46 14.40
N ALA A 101 -0.33 1.38 15.13
CA ALA A 101 -0.13 1.35 16.57
C ALA A 101 1.39 1.35 16.88
N PRO A 102 1.84 2.03 17.96
CA PRO A 102 3.27 2.18 18.28
C PRO A 102 4.05 0.86 18.33
N GLU A 103 3.42 -0.21 18.80
CA GLU A 103 3.99 -1.56 18.91
C GLU A 103 4.32 -2.20 17.54
N TYR A 104 3.76 -1.69 16.44
CA TYR A 104 4.10 -2.17 15.10
C TYR A 104 5.57 -1.89 14.77
N ILE A 105 6.07 -0.70 15.07
CA ILE A 105 7.45 -0.30 14.78
C ILE A 105 8.42 -1.17 15.58
N GLU A 106 8.12 -1.38 16.86
CA GLU A 106 8.92 -2.25 17.73
C GLU A 106 8.96 -3.68 17.21
N ARG A 107 7.81 -4.24 16.79
CA ARG A 107 7.76 -5.59 16.19
C ARG A 107 8.56 -5.70 14.90
N VAL A 108 8.55 -4.68 14.04
CA VAL A 108 9.36 -4.65 12.82
C VAL A 108 10.86 -4.59 13.15
N GLN A 109 11.24 -3.89 14.22
CA GLN A 109 12.64 -3.79 14.66
C GLN A 109 13.15 -5.04 15.40
N SER A 110 12.27 -5.74 16.11
CA SER A 110 12.62 -6.89 16.96
C SER A 110 12.24 -8.25 16.36
N GLY A 111 11.75 -8.28 15.12
CA GLY A 111 11.33 -9.50 14.43
C GLY A 111 12.49 -10.48 14.16
N PRO A 112 12.22 -11.80 14.06
CA PRO A 112 13.24 -12.80 13.79
C PRO A 112 13.93 -12.52 12.44
N GLY A 113 15.22 -12.21 12.47
CA GLY A 113 16.03 -11.83 11.31
C GLY A 113 16.74 -10.47 11.43
N VAL A 114 16.38 -9.64 12.42
CA VAL A 114 17.11 -8.40 12.74
C VAL A 114 18.21 -8.70 13.77
N GLN A 115 19.19 -9.53 13.40
CA GLN A 115 20.44 -9.64 14.18
C GLN A 115 21.36 -8.49 13.73
N ARG A 116 21.55 -7.48 14.58
CA ARG A 116 22.53 -6.42 14.34
C ARG A 116 23.89 -6.92 14.79
N ASP A 117 24.67 -7.49 13.88
CA ASP A 117 26.07 -7.75 14.16
C ASP A 117 26.79 -6.40 14.38
N PRO A 118 27.56 -6.25 15.47
CA PRO A 118 28.32 -5.02 15.69
C PRO A 118 29.37 -4.90 14.60
N ILE A 119 29.41 -3.75 13.93
CA ILE A 119 30.50 -3.42 13.01
C ILE A 119 31.73 -3.12 13.87
N GLY A 120 32.68 -4.06 13.88
CA GLY A 120 34.02 -3.90 14.44
C GLY A 120 34.98 -3.25 13.46
#